data_AF-A0A8J7TVJ9-F1
#
_entry.id   AF-A0A8J7TVJ9-F1
#
_cell.length_a   1.000
_cell.length_b   1.000
_cell.length_c   1.000
_cell.angle_alpha   90.00
_cell.angle_beta   90.00
_cell.angle_gamma   90.00
#
_symmetry.space_group_name_H-M   'P 1'
#
loop_
_entity.id
_entity.type
_entity.pdbx_description
1 polymer ?
#
loop_
_entity_poly.entity_id
_entity_poly.type
_entity_poly.pdbx_seq_one_letter_code
_entity_poly.pdbx_strand_id
1 'polypeptide(L)'
;PASPRRWPRRLAQIVLGLAAAALAVGGLIAVGNAARDSLGPHDRYLLPFNEIECPAPPGQSRAEFLGEVQYIGAFPDRVNVLDPTLPDRLRAAFARHKKVERVVRVTVAPPRRVQVELTFRP
;
A
#
# COMPACT_ATOMS: atom_id res chain seq x y z
N PRO A 1 68.23 -8.15 21.25
CA PRO A 1 67.13 -8.94 21.86
C PRO A 1 65.78 -8.29 21.56
N ALA A 2 65.11 -8.73 20.48
CA ALA A 2 63.81 -8.22 20.08
C ALA A 2 62.71 -8.92 20.89
N SER A 3 61.96 -8.16 21.67
CA SER A 3 60.86 -8.63 22.51
C SER A 3 59.83 -9.40 21.67
N PRO A 4 59.37 -10.59 22.07
CA PRO A 4 58.29 -11.25 21.36
C PRO A 4 57.04 -10.41 21.56
N ARG A 5 56.57 -9.76 20.48
CA ARG A 5 55.30 -9.02 20.42
C ARG A 5 54.17 -9.96 20.88
N ARG A 6 53.84 -9.95 22.17
CA ARG A 6 52.67 -10.63 22.76
C ARG A 6 51.38 -9.80 22.63
N TRP A 7 51.47 -8.67 21.92
CA TRP A 7 50.36 -7.77 21.56
C TRP A 7 49.38 -8.21 20.45
N PRO A 8 49.64 -9.20 19.56
CA PRO A 8 48.73 -9.44 18.44
C PRO A 8 47.43 -10.11 18.87
N ARG A 9 47.44 -10.87 19.98
CA ARG A 9 46.26 -11.65 20.41
C ARG A 9 45.15 -10.80 21.01
N ARG A 10 45.48 -9.84 21.89
CA ARG A 10 44.47 -8.97 22.50
C ARG A 10 43.87 -8.00 21.49
N LEU A 11 44.70 -7.44 20.62
CA LEU A 11 44.24 -6.63 19.49
C LEU A 11 43.35 -7.43 18.54
N ALA A 12 43.74 -8.66 18.17
CA ALA A 12 42.90 -9.52 17.34
C ALA A 12 41.55 -9.85 18.01
N GLN A 13 41.51 -10.10 19.32
CA GLN A 13 40.26 -10.33 20.06
C GLN A 13 39.35 -9.10 20.06
N ILE A 14 39.92 -7.91 20.24
CA ILE A 14 39.15 -6.66 20.20
C ILE A 14 38.59 -6.44 18.79
N VAL A 15 39.41 -6.57 17.75
CA VAL A 15 38.98 -6.41 16.35
C VAL A 15 37.90 -7.43 15.99
N LEU A 16 38.05 -8.69 16.42
CA LEU A 16 37.07 -9.74 16.16
C LEU A 16 35.74 -9.45 16.84
N GLY A 17 35.76 -9.01 18.11
CA GLY A 17 34.54 -8.62 18.83
C GLY A 17 33.84 -7.43 18.18
N LEU A 18 34.61 -6.43 17.72
CA LEU A 18 34.08 -5.25 17.04
C LEU A 18 33.47 -5.61 15.67
N ALA A 19 34.12 -6.50 14.92
CA ALA A 19 33.60 -7.02 13.65
C ALA A 19 32.31 -7.82 13.85
N ALA A 20 32.25 -8.68 14.87
CA ALA A 20 31.04 -9.43 15.20
C ALA A 20 29.88 -8.50 15.59
N ALA A 21 30.14 -7.47 16.40
CA ALA A 21 29.14 -6.47 16.77
C ALA A 21 28.66 -5.68 15.54
N ALA A 22 29.57 -5.25 14.67
CA ALA A 22 29.22 -4.54 13.44
C ALA A 22 28.38 -5.42 12.49
N LEU A 23 28.70 -6.71 12.36
CA LEU A 23 27.91 -7.67 11.60
C LEU A 23 26.51 -7.87 12.20
N ALA A 24 26.41 -8.00 13.52
CA ALA A 24 25.12 -8.15 14.18
C ALA A 24 24.22 -6.93 13.97
N VAL A 25 24.76 -5.72 14.16
CA VAL A 25 24.03 -4.46 13.95
C VAL A 25 23.69 -4.28 12.47
N GLY A 26 24.64 -4.49 11.57
CA GLY A 26 24.43 -4.38 10.12
C GLY A 26 23.38 -5.37 9.61
N GLY A 27 23.41 -6.61 10.10
CA GLY A 27 22.40 -7.62 9.79
C GLY A 27 21.01 -7.21 10.25
N LEU A 28 20.88 -6.69 11.48
CA LEU A 28 19.60 -6.23 12.01
C LEU A 28 19.02 -5.06 11.19
N ILE A 29 19.87 -4.10 10.81
CA ILE A 29 19.49 -2.97 9.96
C ILE A 29 19.06 -3.45 8.57
N ALA A 30 19.80 -4.39 7.97
CA ALA A 30 19.47 -4.94 6.66
C ALA A 30 18.13 -5.67 6.66
N VAL A 31 17.84 -6.49 7.68
CA VAL A 31 16.54 -7.16 7.86
C VAL A 31 15.43 -6.13 8.05
N GLY A 32 15.66 -5.11 8.88
CA GLY A 32 14.70 -4.03 9.10
C GLY A 32 14.37 -3.25 7.83
N ASN A 33 15.38 -2.92 7.03
CA ASN A 33 15.20 -2.23 5.75
C ASN A 33 14.49 -3.11 4.73
N ALA A 34 14.87 -4.40 4.60
CA ALA A 34 14.20 -5.33 3.69
C ALA A 34 12.72 -5.55 4.05
N ALA A 35 12.40 -5.63 5.34
CA ALA A 35 11.01 -5.69 5.83
C ALA A 35 10.26 -4.39 5.52
N ARG A 36 10.91 -3.23 5.68
CA ARG A 36 10.33 -1.92 5.38
C ARG A 36 10.09 -1.70 3.88
N ASP A 37 10.97 -2.17 3.02
CA ASP A 37 10.82 -2.11 1.56
C ASP A 37 9.71 -3.05 1.08
N SER A 38 9.57 -4.20 1.74
CA SER A 38 8.45 -5.14 1.50
C SER A 38 7.10 -4.58 1.96
N LEU A 39 7.09 -3.70 2.96
CA LEU A 39 5.92 -2.99 3.48
C LEU A 39 5.84 -1.54 2.97
N GLY A 40 6.44 -1.27 1.80
CA GLY A 40 6.82 0.06 1.36
C GLY A 40 5.71 1.12 1.27
N PRO A 41 6.07 2.39 0.98
CA PRO A 41 5.16 3.53 0.85
C PRO A 41 3.90 3.24 0.01
N HIS A 42 4.02 2.38 -0.99
CA HIS A 42 2.93 1.90 -1.84
C HIS A 42 1.72 1.40 -1.04
N ASP A 43 1.92 0.64 0.04
CA ASP A 43 0.80 0.03 0.77
C ASP A 43 -0.04 1.08 1.52
N ARG A 44 0.56 2.23 1.86
CA ARG A 44 -0.14 3.38 2.45
C ARG A 44 -1.04 4.12 1.45
N TYR A 45 -0.83 3.92 0.15
CA TYR A 45 -1.61 4.52 -0.93
C TYR A 45 -2.52 3.51 -1.65
N LEU A 46 -2.48 2.23 -1.28
CA LEU A 46 -3.31 1.19 -1.88
C LEU A 46 -4.64 1.05 -1.15
N LEU A 47 -5.71 1.72 -1.57
CA LEU A 47 -7.06 1.58 -0.99
C LEU A 47 -7.73 0.27 -1.43
N PRO A 48 -8.28 -0.57 -0.53
CA PRO A 48 -9.08 -1.72 -0.90
C PRO A 48 -10.36 -1.24 -1.59
N PHE A 49 -10.75 -1.87 -2.69
CA PHE A 49 -11.87 -1.37 -3.51
C PHE A 49 -13.19 -1.29 -2.73
N ASN A 50 -13.41 -2.21 -1.78
CA ASN A 50 -14.58 -2.24 -0.91
C ASN A 50 -14.61 -1.14 0.18
N GLU A 51 -13.50 -0.43 0.39
CA GLU A 51 -13.43 0.74 1.29
C GLU A 51 -13.79 2.06 0.57
N ILE A 52 -14.02 2.03 -0.75
CA ILE A 52 -14.50 3.21 -1.49
C ILE A 52 -15.85 3.66 -0.90
N GLU A 53 -15.94 4.94 -0.53
CA GLU A 53 -17.14 5.53 0.04
C GLU A 53 -18.09 5.89 -1.09
N CYS A 54 -19.25 5.22 -1.16
CA CYS A 54 -20.30 5.54 -2.11
C CYS A 54 -21.66 5.16 -1.54
N PRO A 55 -22.75 5.81 -2.00
CA PRO A 55 -24.09 5.32 -1.69
C PRO A 55 -24.30 3.96 -2.38
N ALA A 56 -25.22 3.16 -1.85
CA ALA A 56 -25.64 1.88 -2.41
C ALA A 56 -27.04 2.00 -3.01
N PRO A 57 -27.36 1.28 -4.10
CA PRO A 57 -28.70 1.29 -4.67
C PRO A 57 -29.70 0.64 -3.70
N PRO A 58 -31.01 0.99 -3.78
CA PRO A 58 -32.03 0.38 -2.93
C PRO A 58 -32.02 -1.15 -3.00
N GLY A 59 -32.13 -1.80 -1.84
CA GLY A 59 -32.18 -3.26 -1.74
C GLY A 59 -30.85 -3.99 -1.99
N GLN A 60 -29.72 -3.28 -2.03
CA GLN A 60 -28.39 -3.87 -2.19
C GLN A 60 -27.40 -3.26 -1.21
N SER A 61 -26.47 -4.07 -0.68
CA SER A 61 -25.42 -3.54 0.18
C SER A 61 -24.34 -2.80 -0.63
N ARG A 62 -23.64 -1.86 0.02
CA ARG A 62 -22.50 -1.16 -0.61
C ARG A 62 -21.42 -2.13 -1.08
N ALA A 63 -21.14 -3.18 -0.29
CA ALA A 63 -20.11 -4.15 -0.60
C ALA A 63 -20.43 -4.97 -1.86
N GLU A 64 -21.68 -5.45 -1.98
CA GLU A 64 -22.14 -6.15 -3.19
C GLU A 64 -22.08 -5.24 -4.42
N PHE A 65 -22.56 -4.01 -4.28
CA PHE A 65 -22.54 -3.03 -5.37
C PHE A 65 -21.12 -2.71 -5.83
N LEU A 66 -20.19 -2.47 -4.89
CA LEU A 66 -18.78 -2.24 -5.21
C LEU A 66 -18.14 -3.48 -5.85
N GLY A 67 -18.51 -4.69 -5.42
CA GLY A 67 -18.06 -5.93 -6.06
C GLY A 67 -18.48 -6.04 -7.53
N GLU A 68 -19.74 -5.71 -7.84
CA GLU A 68 -20.22 -5.65 -9.22
C GLU A 68 -19.46 -4.60 -10.05
N VAL A 69 -19.28 -3.39 -9.50
CA VAL A 69 -18.55 -2.31 -10.18
C VAL A 69 -17.08 -2.68 -10.39
N GLN A 70 -16.44 -3.32 -9.40
CA GLN A 70 -15.07 -3.81 -9.48
C GLN A 70 -14.91 -4.80 -10.64
N TYR A 71 -15.84 -5.75 -10.74
CA TYR A 71 -15.87 -6.77 -11.79
C TYR A 71 -16.06 -6.14 -13.18
N ILE A 72 -17.07 -5.26 -13.34
CA ILE A 72 -17.36 -4.57 -14.62
C ILE A 72 -16.17 -3.68 -15.07
N GLY A 73 -15.52 -3.03 -14.11
CA GLY A 73 -14.37 -2.15 -14.33
C GLY A 73 -13.03 -2.86 -14.45
N ALA A 74 -12.98 -4.18 -14.24
CA ALA A 74 -11.76 -4.98 -14.15
C ALA A 74 -10.72 -4.37 -13.19
N PHE A 75 -11.17 -3.92 -12.02
CA PHE A 75 -10.28 -3.35 -11.00
C PHE A 75 -9.62 -4.43 -10.14
N PRO A 76 -8.34 -4.25 -9.76
CA PRO A 76 -7.72 -5.06 -8.73
C PRO A 76 -8.40 -4.86 -7.36
N ASP A 77 -8.16 -5.77 -6.42
CA ASP A 77 -8.68 -5.68 -5.05
C ASP A 77 -8.24 -4.43 -4.30
N ARG A 78 -7.08 -3.87 -4.69
CA ARG A 78 -6.54 -2.63 -4.15
C ARG A 78 -6.18 -1.66 -5.27
N VAL A 79 -6.63 -0.41 -5.14
CA VAL A 79 -6.37 0.68 -6.10
C VAL A 79 -5.39 1.70 -5.51
N ASN A 80 -4.48 2.21 -6.34
CA ASN A 80 -3.53 3.23 -5.92
C ASN A 80 -4.18 4.61 -5.94
N VAL A 81 -4.36 5.25 -4.79
CA VAL A 81 -4.97 6.60 -4.68
C VAL A 81 -4.11 7.70 -5.27
N LEU A 82 -2.82 7.46 -5.52
CA LEU A 82 -1.93 8.40 -6.21
C LEU A 82 -1.95 8.24 -7.73
N ASP A 83 -2.65 7.24 -8.27
CA ASP A 83 -2.81 7.08 -9.71
C ASP A 83 -3.68 8.23 -10.25
N PRO A 84 -3.12 9.13 -11.10
CA PRO A 84 -3.87 10.28 -11.62
C PRO A 84 -5.03 9.86 -12.54
N THR A 85 -5.03 8.63 -13.06
CA THR A 85 -6.09 8.10 -13.93
C THR A 85 -7.22 7.44 -13.15
N LEU A 86 -7.04 7.18 -11.84
CA LEU A 86 -8.01 6.47 -11.01
C LEU A 86 -9.41 7.12 -11.02
N PRO A 87 -9.57 8.47 -10.86
CA PRO A 87 -10.89 9.08 -10.83
C PRO A 87 -11.70 8.85 -12.11
N ASP A 88 -11.05 8.92 -13.26
CA ASP A 88 -11.69 8.74 -14.56
C ASP A 88 -12.05 7.28 -14.82
N ARG A 89 -11.16 6.36 -14.44
CA ARG A 89 -11.45 4.92 -14.50
C ARG A 89 -12.62 4.55 -13.60
N LEU A 90 -12.68 5.07 -12.37
CA LEU A 90 -13.80 4.84 -11.45
C LEU A 90 -15.09 5.39 -12.06
N ARG A 91 -15.08 6.64 -12.55
CA ARG A 91 -16.22 7.25 -13.22
C ARG A 91 -16.74 6.37 -14.37
N ALA A 92 -15.85 5.87 -15.22
CA ALA A 92 -16.21 5.00 -16.33
C ALA A 92 -16.82 3.67 -15.86
N ALA A 93 -16.28 3.04 -14.82
CA ALA A 93 -16.82 1.79 -14.29
C ALA A 93 -18.18 1.96 -13.62
N PHE A 94 -18.35 2.98 -12.77
CA PHE A 94 -19.65 3.27 -12.14
C PHE A 94 -20.72 3.59 -13.19
N ALA A 95 -20.38 4.34 -14.25
CA ALA A 95 -21.32 4.68 -15.32
C ALA A 95 -21.79 3.46 -16.15
N ARG A 96 -21.00 2.37 -16.18
CA ARG A 96 -21.37 1.12 -16.87
C ARG A 96 -22.34 0.25 -16.07
N HIS A 97 -22.55 0.54 -14.78
CA HIS A 97 -23.41 -0.26 -13.93
C HIS A 97 -24.89 0.01 -14.20
N LYS A 98 -25.69 -1.04 -14.40
CA LYS A 98 -27.11 -0.95 -14.82
C LYS A 98 -28.00 -0.08 -13.93
N LYS A 99 -27.76 -0.07 -12.61
CA LYS A 99 -28.55 0.71 -11.63
C LYS A 99 -28.09 2.16 -11.51
N VAL A 100 -26.95 2.52 -12.06
CA VAL A 100 -26.42 3.89 -12.01
C VAL A 100 -27.05 4.68 -13.15
N GLU A 101 -27.60 5.84 -12.82
CA GLU A 101 -28.08 6.81 -13.79
C GLU A 101 -26.93 7.74 -14.19
N ARG A 102 -26.25 8.32 -13.19
CA ARG A 102 -25.16 9.28 -13.40
C ARG A 102 -24.15 9.25 -12.26
N VAL A 103 -22.88 9.42 -12.61
CA VAL A 103 -21.81 9.70 -11.65
C VAL A 103 -21.70 11.21 -11.50
N VAL A 104 -22.02 11.73 -10.32
CA VAL A 104 -22.00 13.17 -10.01
C VAL A 104 -20.57 13.64 -9.80
N ARG A 105 -19.81 12.92 -8.97
CA ARG A 105 -18.45 13.32 -8.60
C ARG A 105 -17.62 12.13 -8.12
N VAL A 106 -16.33 12.16 -8.42
CA VAL A 106 -15.33 11.25 -7.84
C VAL A 106 -14.26 12.13 -7.22
N THR A 107 -14.06 12.01 -5.90
CA THR A 107 -13.09 12.81 -5.15
C THR A 107 -12.09 11.86 -4.49
N VAL A 108 -10.80 12.12 -4.69
CA VAL A 108 -9.72 11.41 -3.98
C VAL A 108 -9.14 12.37 -2.95
N ALA A 109 -9.28 12.04 -1.67
CA ALA A 109 -8.86 12.86 -0.55
C ALA A 109 -7.71 12.20 0.24
N PRO A 110 -6.69 12.97 0.68
CA PRO A 110 -5.65 12.46 1.56
C PRO A 110 -6.22 12.02 2.93
N PRO A 111 -5.57 11.06 3.63
CA PRO A 111 -4.40 10.29 3.21
C PRO A 111 -4.72 9.07 2.31
N ARG A 112 -5.96 8.56 2.33
CA ARG A 112 -6.40 7.35 1.61
C ARG A 112 -7.93 7.24 1.59
N ARG A 113 -8.62 8.25 1.07
CA ARG A 113 -10.09 8.21 0.92
C ARG A 113 -10.49 8.46 -0.52
N VAL A 114 -11.44 7.67 -1.00
CA VAL A 114 -12.07 7.87 -2.30
C VAL A 114 -13.56 7.92 -2.06
N GLN A 115 -14.17 9.04 -2.44
CA GLN A 115 -15.60 9.27 -2.31
C GLN A 115 -16.23 9.40 -3.70
N VAL A 116 -17.31 8.65 -3.92
CA VAL A 116 -18.06 8.63 -5.18
C VAL A 116 -19.50 9.05 -4.89
N GLU A 117 -19.91 10.12 -5.54
CA GLU A 117 -21.28 10.62 -5.53
C GLU A 117 -21.95 10.23 -6.84
N LEU A 118 -23.15 9.65 -6.74
CA LEU A 118 -23.87 9.09 -7.87
C LEU A 118 -25.38 9.12 -7.65
N THR A 119 -26.14 9.17 -8.73
CA THR A 119 -27.60 9.02 -8.75
C THR A 119 -27.98 7.67 -9.33
N PHE A 120 -29.00 7.06 -8.76
CA PHE A 120 -29.53 5.77 -9.19
C PHE A 120 -30.75 5.95 -10.07
N ARG A 121 -30.95 4.98 -10.95
CA ARG A 121 -32.19 4.89 -11.72
C ARG A 121 -33.35 4.53 -10.76
N PRO A 122 -34.55 5.09 -10.98
CA PRO A 122 -35.75 4.74 -10.23
C PRO A 122 -36.19 3.29 -10.45
#